data_AF-A0A518DAJ3-F1
#
_entry.id   AF-A0A518DAJ3-F1
#
_cell.length_a   1.000
_cell.length_b   1.000
_cell.length_c   1.000
_cell.angle_alpha   90.00
_cell.angle_beta   90.00
_cell.angle_gamma   90.00
#
_symmetry.space_group_name_H-M   'P 1'
#
loop_
_entity.id
_entity.type
_entity.pdbx_description
1 polymer ?
#
loop_
_entity_poly.entity_id
_entity_poly.type
_entity_poly.pdbx_seq_one_letter_code
_entity_poly.pdbx_strand_id
1 'polypeptide(L)'
;MTATKLTAFLAATTACMTVGSALAVPYASGVREVSPGSFEFVLNQAASSVTIKRDGGNAVVIPAAAAGRHTFDMTGFSSYEIEVSNNAAAGWAKISDDADPFANWGRITGLEVNKDPSSPYFGTVYVNNPNTTATVAGRAMGDGIYSLTADLQGADLSTIAFTPTLASDTTQAKGADFFTVSGSSNSAYRMSLDDGGNLIIGDWSDANGGIKYLTPNLTGGGLILATQGGPSGGVDSSVSDEFGAIPLHGSIPSRPTTTGTVGVDLVVWAIDEDLDENFSIPQVDYNHLWRWDVGAATDYSLPPTLVVDAGSTDLISFTSQNIDAVYNPQFDKWYLTQPRSDGTESSLTILTVNPSDAAAPTIEFASQDYTAAQGLDGFVDDAAGNPNNDIFRQVGQVAFSPDGTKMYLRRNAIDSPTAVNPYLGLASNLPGQVLVVPLDSSGLPIIQFDDNGTPGDVSDDFISNFESISLTSNASAASRFEIRVDAAGNIYTGNNTSERLEVFSPGGNTLATTTSAGGFSVVALPGGLAGDYNNDGFIDAADYSVWRDNLNTSNVLPNDPTGGVIGQTQYDTWKTNFGQPAVGAAVGSAVPEPAGLVLAGLATLLGCCVRRVRK
;
A
#
# COMPACT_ATOMS: atom_id res chain seq x y z
N MET A 1 -36.21 -27.72 -28.07
CA MET A 1 -36.83 -27.08 -26.90
C MET A 1 -36.78 -28.04 -25.73
N THR A 2 -35.72 -27.95 -24.93
CA THR A 2 -35.61 -28.57 -23.61
C THR A 2 -34.51 -27.80 -22.89
N ALA A 3 -34.93 -26.97 -21.94
CA ALA A 3 -34.06 -26.12 -21.14
C ALA A 3 -33.41 -26.96 -20.02
N THR A 4 -32.09 -26.93 -19.92
CA THR A 4 -31.34 -27.56 -18.84
C THR A 4 -30.67 -26.48 -17.99
N LYS A 5 -31.37 -26.14 -16.91
CA LYS A 5 -30.92 -25.76 -15.57
C LYS A 5 -29.55 -25.08 -15.43
N LEU A 6 -29.62 -23.76 -15.24
CA LEU A 6 -28.65 -22.91 -14.56
C LEU A 6 -28.62 -23.29 -13.07
N THR A 7 -27.46 -23.65 -12.52
CA THR A 7 -27.28 -23.87 -11.08
C THR A 7 -26.95 -22.54 -10.43
N ALA A 8 -27.90 -21.97 -9.68
CA ALA A 8 -27.68 -20.78 -8.87
C ALA A 8 -26.90 -21.14 -7.60
N PHE A 9 -25.72 -20.54 -7.41
CA PHE A 9 -25.04 -20.50 -6.12
C PHE A 9 -25.72 -19.43 -5.25
N LEU A 10 -26.19 -19.82 -4.06
CA LEU A 10 -26.78 -18.92 -3.08
C LEU A 10 -25.71 -18.42 -2.13
N ALA A 11 -25.75 -17.11 -1.89
CA ALA A 11 -24.77 -16.27 -1.22
C ALA A 11 -24.54 -16.56 0.28
N ALA A 12 -23.33 -16.26 0.75
CA ALA A 12 -23.10 -15.75 2.09
C ALA A 12 -22.96 -14.22 2.01
N THR A 13 -24.08 -13.51 2.07
CA THR A 13 -24.08 -12.06 2.27
C THR A 13 -23.95 -11.80 3.76
N THR A 14 -22.70 -11.65 4.22
CA THR A 14 -22.46 -10.97 5.50
C THR A 14 -22.83 -9.51 5.28
N ALA A 15 -23.87 -9.03 5.95
CA ALA A 15 -24.18 -7.62 6.02
C ALA A 15 -23.04 -6.93 6.77
N CYS A 16 -22.03 -6.46 6.03
CA CYS A 16 -21.00 -5.57 6.52
C CYS A 16 -21.70 -4.25 6.84
N MET A 17 -21.90 -3.95 8.12
CA MET A 17 -22.13 -2.56 8.52
C MET A 17 -20.91 -1.79 8.02
N THR A 18 -21.12 -0.77 7.19
CA THR A 18 -20.07 0.11 6.71
C THR A 18 -19.53 0.91 7.90
N VAL A 19 -18.61 0.31 8.64
CA VAL A 19 -17.70 1.03 9.51
C VAL A 19 -16.84 1.85 8.55
N GLY A 20 -16.78 3.17 8.74
CA GLY A 20 -15.91 4.01 7.93
C GLY A 20 -14.51 3.41 7.94
N SER A 21 -14.04 2.96 6.79
CA SER A 21 -12.72 2.40 6.60
C SER A 21 -11.73 3.51 6.92
N ALA A 22 -11.03 3.35 8.05
CA ALA A 22 -10.02 4.30 8.48
C ALA A 22 -8.67 3.87 7.91
N LEU A 23 -7.86 4.86 7.53
CA LEU A 23 -6.43 4.69 7.36
C LEU A 23 -5.80 5.08 8.70
N ALA A 24 -4.82 4.30 9.18
CA ALA A 24 -3.72 4.72 10.05
C ALA A 24 -3.21 3.69 11.09
N VAL A 25 -1.98 3.99 11.55
CA VAL A 25 -1.30 3.68 12.83
C VAL A 25 -0.58 2.32 12.95
N PRO A 26 0.12 1.99 14.06
CA PRO A 26 0.75 0.69 14.18
C PRO A 26 -0.27 -0.42 14.10
N TYR A 27 0.19 -1.54 13.58
CA TYR A 27 -0.57 -2.76 13.52
C TYR A 27 0.32 -3.94 13.85
N ALA A 28 -0.31 -5.01 14.34
CA ALA A 28 0.36 -6.27 14.58
C ALA A 28 0.38 -7.08 13.28
N SER A 29 1.57 -7.46 12.85
CA SER A 29 1.80 -8.24 11.64
C SER A 29 2.69 -9.45 11.96
N GLY A 30 2.91 -10.33 10.98
CA GLY A 30 3.82 -11.47 11.12
C GLY A 30 3.45 -12.42 12.26
N VAL A 31 2.15 -12.57 12.54
CA VAL A 31 1.69 -13.34 13.71
C VAL A 31 1.91 -14.82 13.47
N ARG A 32 2.72 -15.47 14.33
CA ARG A 32 3.12 -16.86 14.14
C ARG A 32 3.51 -17.55 15.44
N GLU A 33 3.36 -18.87 15.47
CA GLU A 33 3.83 -19.71 16.57
C GLU A 33 5.34 -19.95 16.41
N VAL A 34 6.14 -19.47 17.37
CA VAL A 34 7.61 -19.59 17.33
C VAL A 34 8.12 -20.76 18.18
N SER A 35 7.32 -21.24 19.11
CA SER A 35 7.49 -22.51 19.84
C SER A 35 6.14 -22.95 20.40
N PRO A 36 5.94 -24.23 20.79
CA PRO A 36 4.64 -24.73 21.21
C PRO A 36 3.95 -23.85 22.27
N GLY A 37 2.82 -23.24 21.90
CA GLY A 37 2.04 -22.32 22.74
C GLY A 37 2.57 -20.88 22.82
N SER A 38 3.77 -20.59 22.33
CA SER A 38 4.35 -19.23 22.33
C SER A 38 4.27 -18.62 20.94
N PHE A 39 3.49 -17.55 20.84
CA PHE A 39 3.26 -16.80 19.62
C PHE A 39 4.03 -15.49 19.64
N GLU A 40 4.30 -14.97 18.46
CA GLU A 40 4.93 -13.68 18.25
C GLU A 40 4.19 -12.88 17.19
N PHE A 41 4.19 -11.55 17.32
CA PHE A 41 3.85 -10.60 16.29
C PHE A 41 4.89 -9.48 16.20
N VAL A 42 4.89 -8.73 15.10
CA VAL A 42 5.72 -7.55 14.88
C VAL A 42 4.84 -6.31 14.86
N LEU A 43 5.21 -5.27 15.60
CA LEU A 43 4.65 -3.92 15.45
C LEU A 43 5.54 -3.10 14.52
N ASN A 44 4.97 -2.53 13.48
CA ASN A 44 5.69 -1.66 12.54
C ASN A 44 6.18 -0.34 13.17
N GLN A 45 5.47 0.18 14.18
CA GLN A 45 5.86 1.38 14.93
C GLN A 45 5.39 1.27 16.39
N ALA A 46 5.80 2.22 17.23
CA ALA A 46 5.31 2.28 18.61
C ALA A 46 3.81 2.58 18.66
N ALA A 47 3.10 1.93 19.59
CA ALA A 47 1.67 2.01 19.79
C ALA A 47 1.32 2.55 21.19
N SER A 48 0.17 3.22 21.31
CA SER A 48 -0.36 3.65 22.61
C SER A 48 -0.66 2.45 23.51
N SER A 49 -1.28 1.40 22.97
CA SER A 49 -1.43 0.12 23.66
C SER A 49 -1.64 -1.04 22.71
N VAL A 50 -1.28 -2.24 23.16
CA VAL A 50 -1.69 -3.50 22.51
C VAL A 50 -2.50 -4.33 23.50
N THR A 51 -3.66 -4.80 23.07
CA THR A 51 -4.52 -5.72 23.82
C THR A 51 -4.67 -7.03 23.05
N ILE A 52 -4.33 -8.14 23.69
CA ILE A 52 -4.42 -9.47 23.11
C ILE A 52 -5.56 -10.19 23.82
N LYS A 53 -6.68 -10.38 23.12
CA LYS A 53 -7.81 -11.16 23.59
C LYS A 53 -7.62 -12.61 23.19
N ARG A 54 -7.87 -13.53 24.11
CA ARG A 54 -7.79 -14.98 23.91
C ARG A 54 -9.11 -15.61 24.32
N ASP A 55 -9.53 -16.66 23.63
CA ASP A 55 -10.83 -17.30 23.89
C ASP A 55 -10.95 -17.84 25.31
N GLY A 56 -11.94 -17.35 26.07
CA GLY A 56 -12.16 -17.77 27.46
C GLY A 56 -11.07 -17.36 28.44
N GLY A 57 -10.08 -16.56 28.01
CA GLY A 57 -8.98 -16.04 28.82
C GLY A 57 -9.14 -14.56 29.16
N ASN A 58 -8.35 -14.09 30.12
CA ASN A 58 -8.19 -12.67 30.36
C ASN A 58 -7.30 -12.05 29.26
N ALA A 59 -7.65 -10.82 28.87
CA ALA A 59 -6.85 -10.04 27.93
C ALA A 59 -5.44 -9.78 28.49
N VAL A 60 -4.44 -9.87 27.61
CA VAL A 60 -3.06 -9.44 27.91
C VAL A 60 -2.89 -8.05 27.36
N VAL A 61 -2.44 -7.11 28.19
CA VAL A 61 -2.26 -5.71 27.78
C VAL A 61 -0.80 -5.35 27.85
N ILE A 62 -0.28 -4.79 26.76
CA ILE A 62 1.06 -4.22 26.63
C ILE A 62 0.87 -2.70 26.48
N PRO A 63 0.97 -1.92 27.57
CA PRO A 63 0.87 -0.47 27.48
C PRO A 63 2.13 0.12 26.82
N ALA A 64 1.96 1.19 26.02
CA ALA A 64 3.06 1.89 25.37
C ALA A 64 4.04 0.94 24.65
N ALA A 65 3.49 0.05 23.82
CA ALA A 65 4.28 -0.97 23.14
C ALA A 65 5.24 -0.33 22.14
N ALA A 66 6.54 -0.64 22.25
CA ALA A 66 7.55 -0.19 21.28
C ALA A 66 7.39 -0.90 19.94
N ALA A 67 7.94 -0.32 18.86
CA ALA A 67 8.09 -1.02 17.59
C ALA A 67 8.88 -2.34 17.76
N GLY A 68 8.62 -3.30 16.88
CA GLY A 68 9.34 -4.56 16.82
C GLY A 68 8.58 -5.77 17.36
N ARG A 69 9.33 -6.81 17.72
CA ARG A 69 8.81 -8.14 18.04
C ARG A 69 8.25 -8.23 19.46
N HIS A 70 7.06 -8.79 19.60
CA HIS A 70 6.39 -9.03 20.89
C HIS A 70 5.86 -10.45 20.97
N THR A 71 5.94 -11.07 22.14
CA THR A 71 5.49 -12.46 22.35
C THR A 71 4.28 -12.54 23.28
N PHE A 72 3.46 -13.57 23.07
CA PHE A 72 2.32 -13.88 23.94
C PHE A 72 2.04 -15.38 24.00
N ASP A 73 1.42 -15.80 25.10
CA ASP A 73 1.12 -17.21 25.37
C ASP A 73 -0.30 -17.58 24.93
N MET A 74 -0.39 -18.62 24.11
CA MET A 74 -1.59 -19.28 23.61
C MET A 74 -1.80 -20.67 24.22
N THR A 75 -1.03 -21.06 25.24
CA THR A 75 -1.19 -22.35 25.91
C THR A 75 -2.61 -22.51 26.48
N GLY A 76 -3.36 -23.45 25.92
CA GLY A 76 -4.75 -23.73 26.33
C GLY A 76 -5.81 -22.86 25.65
N PHE A 77 -5.43 -22.05 24.66
CA PHE A 77 -6.30 -21.17 23.88
C PHE A 77 -6.30 -21.57 22.40
N SER A 78 -7.38 -21.29 21.68
CA SER A 78 -7.55 -21.68 20.26
C SER A 78 -7.64 -20.49 19.31
N SER A 79 -7.95 -19.29 19.81
CA SER A 79 -8.09 -18.09 18.98
C SER A 79 -7.62 -16.84 19.70
N TYR A 80 -7.17 -15.86 18.91
CA TYR A 80 -6.75 -14.57 19.41
C TYR A 80 -7.27 -13.41 18.55
N GLU A 81 -7.31 -12.25 19.17
CA GLU A 81 -7.47 -10.94 18.55
C GLU A 81 -6.39 -10.02 19.13
N ILE A 82 -5.55 -9.46 18.28
CA ILE A 82 -4.53 -8.48 18.65
C ILE A 82 -5.05 -7.11 18.24
N GLU A 83 -5.41 -6.32 19.23
CA GLU A 83 -5.89 -4.95 19.11
C GLU A 83 -4.76 -3.99 19.38
N VAL A 84 -4.37 -3.21 18.37
CA VAL A 84 -3.33 -2.19 18.46
C VAL A 84 -4.00 -0.83 18.40
N SER A 85 -3.98 -0.11 19.52
CA SER A 85 -4.50 1.26 19.58
C SER A 85 -3.38 2.27 19.48
N ASN A 86 -3.66 3.37 18.81
CA ASN A 86 -2.76 4.50 18.77
C ASN A 86 -3.53 5.79 18.71
N ASN A 87 -2.96 6.80 19.36
CA ASN A 87 -3.49 8.14 19.41
C ASN A 87 -2.38 9.12 19.06
N ALA A 88 -2.19 9.34 17.76
CA ALA A 88 -1.24 10.31 17.21
C ALA A 88 -1.98 11.47 16.54
N ALA A 89 -1.32 12.61 16.39
CA ALA A 89 -1.83 13.69 15.56
C ALA A 89 -2.12 13.16 14.14
N ALA A 90 -3.26 13.54 13.57
CA ALA A 90 -3.56 13.24 12.17
C ALA A 90 -2.61 14.02 11.26
N GLY A 91 -2.14 13.36 10.19
CA GLY A 91 -1.18 13.91 9.24
C GLY A 91 0.01 12.98 9.02
N TRP A 92 0.63 13.09 7.84
CA TRP A 92 1.75 12.24 7.46
C TRP A 92 2.99 12.52 8.30
N ALA A 93 3.44 11.49 9.00
CA ALA A 93 4.68 11.50 9.77
C ALA A 93 5.62 10.41 9.25
N LYS A 94 6.90 10.75 9.06
CA LYS A 94 7.95 9.77 8.76
C LYS A 94 8.19 8.89 9.99
N ILE A 95 8.13 7.57 9.82
CA ILE A 95 8.30 6.57 10.89
C ILE A 95 9.58 5.73 10.72
N SER A 96 10.17 5.73 9.54
CA SER A 96 11.50 5.14 9.30
C SER A 96 12.61 5.99 9.91
N ASP A 97 13.61 5.37 10.54
CA ASP A 97 14.79 6.04 11.08
C ASP A 97 15.96 6.03 10.06
N ASP A 98 16.42 7.21 9.64
CA ASP A 98 17.54 7.33 8.68
C ASP A 98 18.88 6.87 9.26
N ALA A 99 18.99 6.75 10.58
CA ALA A 99 20.15 6.20 11.27
C ALA A 99 20.16 4.66 11.26
N ASP A 100 19.01 4.01 11.01
CA ASP A 100 18.93 2.55 10.90
C ASP A 100 19.59 2.10 9.58
N PRO A 101 20.63 1.24 9.63
CA PRO A 101 21.21 0.65 8.43
C PRO A 101 20.18 0.04 7.47
N PHE A 102 19.09 -0.55 7.94
CA PHE A 102 18.05 -1.13 7.08
C PHE A 102 17.19 -0.10 6.34
N ALA A 103 17.27 1.19 6.69
CA ALA A 103 16.72 2.28 5.90
C ALA A 103 17.65 2.71 4.74
N ASN A 104 18.88 2.21 4.67
CA ASN A 104 19.90 2.59 3.68
C ASN A 104 19.94 1.59 2.52
N TRP A 105 19.79 2.05 1.27
CA TRP A 105 19.69 1.17 0.09
C TRP A 105 20.42 1.74 -1.12
N GLY A 106 21.30 0.95 -1.76
CA GLY A 106 22.12 1.44 -2.87
C GLY A 106 21.27 1.81 -4.08
N ARG A 107 20.29 0.97 -4.41
CA ARG A 107 19.28 1.28 -5.42
C ARG A 107 18.02 0.46 -5.18
N ILE A 108 16.89 1.12 -4.96
CA ILE A 108 15.59 0.45 -4.86
C ILE A 108 14.96 0.42 -6.26
N THR A 109 14.92 -0.76 -6.88
CA THR A 109 14.28 -0.99 -8.19
C THR A 109 12.99 -1.78 -8.12
N GLY A 110 12.68 -2.32 -6.94
CA GLY A 110 11.43 -2.98 -6.63
C GLY A 110 11.17 -2.88 -5.14
N LEU A 111 9.91 -2.72 -4.78
CA LEU A 111 9.43 -2.63 -3.42
C LEU A 111 8.07 -3.31 -3.36
N GLU A 112 7.79 -4.06 -2.30
CA GLU A 112 6.46 -4.61 -2.06
C GLU A 112 6.25 -4.87 -0.58
N VAL A 113 4.99 -4.80 -0.12
CA VAL A 113 4.62 -5.16 1.25
C VAL A 113 3.55 -6.25 1.19
N ASN A 114 3.72 -7.31 1.98
CA ASN A 114 2.72 -8.36 2.10
C ASN A 114 1.49 -7.85 2.84
N LYS A 115 0.34 -7.87 2.16
CA LYS A 115 -0.93 -7.32 2.64
C LYS A 115 -1.92 -8.40 3.08
N ASP A 116 -1.56 -9.68 2.96
CA ASP A 116 -2.45 -10.79 3.28
C ASP A 116 -2.38 -11.13 4.78
N PRO A 117 -3.40 -10.78 5.59
CA PRO A 117 -3.40 -11.05 7.02
C PRO A 117 -3.57 -12.53 7.38
N SER A 118 -3.93 -13.39 6.42
CA SER A 118 -3.97 -14.84 6.63
C SER A 118 -2.58 -15.50 6.52
N SER A 119 -1.62 -14.78 5.95
CA SER A 119 -0.25 -15.24 5.76
C SER A 119 0.62 -14.94 6.98
N PRO A 120 1.52 -15.85 7.40
CA PRO A 120 2.51 -15.54 8.42
C PRO A 120 3.50 -14.46 7.96
N TYR A 121 3.55 -14.15 6.66
CA TYR A 121 4.39 -13.09 6.10
C TYR A 121 3.69 -11.73 6.08
N PHE A 122 2.46 -11.59 6.61
CA PHE A 122 1.75 -10.33 6.68
C PHE A 122 2.63 -9.19 7.25
N GLY A 123 2.70 -8.06 6.53
CA GLY A 123 3.54 -6.90 6.86
C GLY A 123 5.03 -7.05 6.54
N THR A 124 5.47 -8.17 5.97
CA THR A 124 6.84 -8.30 5.44
C THR A 124 7.06 -7.29 4.31
N VAL A 125 8.18 -6.58 4.37
CA VAL A 125 8.61 -5.63 3.34
C VAL A 125 9.69 -6.31 2.50
N TYR A 126 9.46 -6.39 1.20
CA TYR A 126 10.42 -6.89 0.23
C TYR A 126 11.07 -5.71 -0.49
N VAL A 127 12.39 -5.70 -0.56
CA VAL A 127 13.15 -4.63 -1.22
C VAL A 127 14.15 -5.24 -2.19
N ASN A 128 14.05 -4.87 -3.46
CA ASN A 128 14.98 -5.31 -4.48
C ASN A 128 16.11 -4.30 -4.65
N ASN A 129 17.35 -4.80 -4.65
CA ASN A 129 18.56 -4.04 -4.88
C ASN A 129 19.44 -4.74 -5.95
N PRO A 130 19.63 -4.17 -7.15
CA PRO A 130 20.24 -4.86 -8.29
C PRO A 130 21.76 -4.63 -8.42
N ASN A 131 22.45 -4.16 -7.37
CA ASN A 131 23.89 -3.96 -7.44
C ASN A 131 24.60 -4.23 -6.11
N THR A 132 25.86 -4.64 -6.17
CA THR A 132 26.65 -4.99 -4.98
C THR A 132 27.43 -3.81 -4.41
N THR A 133 27.16 -2.58 -4.86
CA THR A 133 27.87 -1.39 -4.39
C THR A 133 27.35 -1.01 -3.01
N ALA A 134 28.26 -0.74 -2.08
CA ALA A 134 27.88 -0.25 -0.77
C ALA A 134 27.18 1.10 -0.87
N THR A 135 26.19 1.32 -0.01
CA THR A 135 25.52 2.63 0.11
C THR A 135 26.52 3.72 0.50
N VAL A 136 26.14 4.98 0.27
CA VAL A 136 26.80 6.20 0.74
C VAL A 136 27.02 6.17 2.26
N ALA A 137 26.08 5.58 3.01
CA ALA A 137 26.20 5.39 4.46
C ALA A 137 27.07 4.20 4.86
N GLY A 138 27.61 3.44 3.90
CA GLY A 138 28.55 2.34 4.12
C GLY A 138 27.91 0.97 4.36
N ARG A 139 26.58 0.82 4.24
CA ARG A 139 25.93 -0.51 4.26
C ARG A 139 26.40 -1.34 3.07
N ALA A 140 26.92 -2.54 3.34
CA ALA A 140 27.29 -3.51 2.32
C ALA A 140 26.03 -4.10 1.65
N MET A 141 26.05 -4.24 0.32
CA MET A 141 24.92 -4.71 -0.47
C MET A 141 25.29 -5.94 -1.30
N GLY A 142 24.33 -6.85 -1.43
CA GLY A 142 24.26 -7.92 -2.42
C GLY A 142 23.20 -7.56 -3.47
N ASP A 143 23.22 -8.28 -4.59
CA ASP A 143 22.24 -8.15 -5.67
C ASP A 143 21.08 -9.13 -5.49
N GLY A 144 19.86 -8.60 -5.48
CA GLY A 144 18.63 -9.38 -5.34
C GLY A 144 17.63 -8.80 -4.36
N ILE A 145 16.71 -9.65 -3.90
CA ILE A 145 15.56 -9.29 -3.09
C ILE A 145 15.82 -9.58 -1.63
N TYR A 146 15.69 -8.55 -0.81
CA TYR A 146 15.79 -8.57 0.64
C TYR A 146 14.40 -8.69 1.25
N SER A 147 14.34 -9.20 2.47
CA SER A 147 13.14 -9.17 3.31
C SER A 147 13.40 -8.48 4.64
N LEU A 148 12.46 -7.62 5.03
CA LEU A 148 12.42 -6.97 6.33
C LEU A 148 11.08 -7.32 7.01
N THR A 149 11.10 -7.38 8.33
CA THR A 149 9.88 -7.33 9.13
C THR A 149 9.27 -5.92 9.11
N ALA A 150 8.02 -5.78 9.58
CA ALA A 150 7.28 -4.52 9.47
C ALA A 150 7.91 -3.34 10.24
N ASP A 151 8.75 -3.62 11.23
CA ASP A 151 9.62 -2.68 11.96
C ASP A 151 10.94 -2.36 11.23
N LEU A 152 11.01 -2.70 9.94
CA LEU A 152 12.14 -2.49 9.03
C LEU A 152 13.44 -3.21 9.42
N GLN A 153 13.37 -4.26 10.24
CA GLN A 153 14.55 -5.07 10.56
C GLN A 153 14.75 -6.21 9.56
N GLY A 154 15.99 -6.46 9.18
CA GLY A 154 16.31 -7.58 8.30
C GLY A 154 15.95 -8.93 8.92
N ALA A 155 15.31 -9.79 8.12
CA ALA A 155 14.96 -11.15 8.53
C ALA A 155 15.31 -12.18 7.45
N ASP A 156 15.70 -13.37 7.88
CA ASP A 156 15.72 -14.59 7.07
C ASP A 156 14.40 -15.34 7.29
N LEU A 157 13.60 -15.40 6.23
CA LEU A 157 12.27 -16.00 6.22
C LEU A 157 12.27 -17.50 5.95
N SER A 158 13.45 -18.12 5.78
CA SER A 158 13.58 -19.56 5.50
C SER A 158 12.97 -20.47 6.57
N THR A 159 12.77 -19.93 7.77
CA THR A 159 12.04 -20.57 8.85
C THR A 159 10.95 -19.63 9.38
N ILE A 160 9.90 -20.22 9.96
CA ILE A 160 8.81 -19.45 10.58
C ILE A 160 9.30 -18.55 11.74
N ALA A 161 10.52 -18.73 12.25
CA ALA A 161 11.06 -17.91 13.32
C ALA A 161 11.43 -16.49 12.89
N PHE A 162 11.60 -16.23 11.58
CA PHE A 162 12.14 -14.99 11.01
C PHE A 162 13.44 -14.59 11.71
N THR A 163 14.51 -15.30 11.40
CA THR A 163 15.80 -15.11 12.08
C THR A 163 16.34 -13.71 11.76
N PRO A 164 16.63 -12.84 12.75
CA PRO A 164 17.17 -11.52 12.47
C PRO A 164 18.51 -11.62 11.71
N THR A 165 18.70 -10.75 10.73
CA THR A 165 19.94 -10.65 9.95
C THR A 165 20.72 -9.41 10.35
N LEU A 166 22.00 -9.36 9.99
CA LEU A 166 22.82 -8.16 10.13
C LEU A 166 22.70 -7.33 8.85
N ALA A 167 22.65 -6.01 8.96
CA ALA A 167 22.59 -5.13 7.78
C ALA A 167 23.81 -5.25 6.86
N SER A 168 24.93 -5.78 7.37
CA SER A 168 26.15 -6.09 6.60
C SER A 168 26.12 -7.44 5.90
N ASP A 169 25.09 -8.26 6.13
CA ASP A 169 24.96 -9.58 5.51
C ASP A 169 24.43 -9.45 4.08
N THR A 170 25.33 -9.53 3.11
CA THR A 170 24.97 -9.44 1.69
C THR A 170 24.23 -10.69 1.19
N THR A 171 24.25 -11.80 1.93
CA THR A 171 23.55 -13.05 1.56
C THR A 171 22.05 -13.01 1.87
N GLN A 172 21.59 -11.93 2.52
CA GLN A 172 20.18 -11.63 2.68
C GLN A 172 19.50 -11.37 1.33
N ALA A 173 20.24 -10.87 0.33
CA ALA A 173 19.75 -10.77 -1.04
C ALA A 173 19.49 -12.18 -1.60
N LYS A 174 18.24 -12.46 -1.99
CA LYS A 174 17.80 -13.72 -2.61
C LYS A 174 17.43 -13.52 -4.07
N GLY A 175 17.30 -14.61 -4.81
CA GLY A 175 16.90 -14.62 -6.23
C GLY A 175 17.95 -15.22 -7.15
N ALA A 176 19.24 -14.99 -6.88
CA ALA A 176 20.35 -15.52 -7.67
C ALA A 176 20.40 -17.06 -7.75
N ASP A 177 19.80 -17.74 -6.78
CA ASP A 177 19.67 -19.20 -6.77
C ASP A 177 18.64 -19.72 -7.79
N PHE A 178 17.75 -18.85 -8.30
CA PHE A 178 16.60 -19.22 -9.12
C PHE A 178 16.61 -18.59 -10.51
N PHE A 179 17.21 -17.40 -10.65
CA PHE A 179 17.30 -16.67 -11.91
C PHE A 179 18.51 -15.74 -11.91
N THR A 180 18.88 -15.26 -13.10
CA THR A 180 20.03 -14.36 -13.23
C THR A 180 19.66 -12.98 -12.72
N VAL A 181 20.49 -12.45 -11.81
CA VAL A 181 20.39 -11.07 -11.28
C VAL A 181 21.64 -10.23 -11.56
N SER A 182 22.76 -10.87 -11.90
CA SER A 182 24.04 -10.17 -12.05
C SER A 182 24.19 -9.48 -13.41
N GLY A 183 25.05 -8.46 -13.47
CA GLY A 183 25.47 -7.81 -14.71
C GLY A 183 24.57 -6.66 -15.19
N SER A 184 23.51 -6.30 -14.46
CA SER A 184 22.64 -5.18 -14.80
C SER A 184 22.21 -4.38 -13.58
N SER A 185 22.09 -3.05 -13.74
CA SER A 185 21.54 -2.17 -12.70
C SER A 185 20.01 -2.21 -12.59
N ASN A 186 19.33 -2.99 -13.44
CA ASN A 186 17.88 -3.14 -13.46
C ASN A 186 17.42 -4.61 -13.33
N SER A 187 18.29 -5.51 -12.83
CA SER A 187 17.97 -6.93 -12.66
C SER A 187 18.12 -7.38 -11.21
N ALA A 188 17.09 -7.91 -10.55
CA ALA A 188 15.69 -7.84 -10.96
C ALA A 188 15.19 -6.37 -10.99
N TYR A 189 13.95 -6.13 -11.42
CA TYR A 189 13.32 -4.81 -11.39
C TYR A 189 12.11 -4.77 -10.44
N ARG A 190 11.00 -4.22 -10.92
CA ARG A 190 9.78 -3.99 -10.14
C ARG A 190 9.07 -5.29 -9.81
N MET A 191 8.35 -5.27 -8.70
CA MET A 191 7.64 -6.45 -8.22
C MET A 191 6.27 -6.11 -7.64
N SER A 192 5.43 -7.14 -7.59
CA SER A 192 4.11 -7.18 -6.96
C SER A 192 3.90 -8.53 -6.28
N LEU A 193 2.71 -8.76 -5.72
CA LEU A 193 2.30 -10.06 -5.19
C LEU A 193 1.18 -10.67 -6.04
N ASP A 194 1.18 -11.99 -6.15
CA ASP A 194 0.00 -12.75 -6.58
C ASP A 194 -0.97 -13.02 -5.40
N ASP A 195 -2.10 -13.68 -5.70
CA ASP A 195 -3.13 -13.95 -4.69
C ASP A 195 -2.65 -14.91 -3.58
N GLY A 196 -1.55 -15.63 -3.79
CA GLY A 196 -0.91 -16.51 -2.81
C GLY A 196 0.25 -15.85 -2.06
N GLY A 197 0.54 -14.58 -2.34
CA GLY A 197 1.64 -13.84 -1.74
C GLY A 197 3.02 -14.16 -2.32
N ASN A 198 3.12 -14.84 -3.47
CA ASN A 198 4.39 -14.96 -4.19
C ASN A 198 4.77 -13.63 -4.81
N LEU A 199 6.05 -13.31 -4.80
CA LEU A 199 6.58 -12.13 -5.47
C LEU A 199 6.59 -12.39 -6.96
N ILE A 200 5.97 -11.50 -7.72
CA ILE A 200 5.96 -11.50 -9.19
C ILE A 200 6.82 -10.35 -9.65
N ILE A 201 7.88 -10.66 -10.39
CA ILE A 201 9.03 -9.79 -10.57
C ILE A 201 9.23 -9.55 -12.06
N GLY A 202 9.08 -8.31 -12.50
CA GLY A 202 9.52 -7.88 -13.82
C GLY A 202 11.02 -7.65 -13.83
N ASP A 203 11.67 -7.90 -14.95
CA ASP A 203 13.07 -7.60 -15.18
C ASP A 203 13.23 -6.68 -16.40
N TRP A 204 13.79 -5.50 -16.17
CA TRP A 204 13.96 -4.46 -17.19
C TRP A 204 15.40 -4.42 -17.73
N SER A 205 16.07 -5.56 -17.77
CA SER A 205 17.40 -5.65 -18.35
C SER A 205 17.38 -6.41 -19.65
N ASP A 206 18.09 -5.90 -20.66
CA ASP A 206 18.23 -6.55 -21.96
C ASP A 206 18.72 -8.01 -21.80
N ALA A 207 19.65 -8.25 -20.87
CA ALA A 207 20.27 -9.56 -20.68
C ALA A 207 19.45 -10.56 -19.86
N ASN A 208 18.58 -10.09 -18.95
CA ASN A 208 17.85 -10.95 -18.02
C ASN A 208 16.33 -10.71 -18.03
N GLY A 209 15.82 -10.02 -19.06
CA GLY A 209 14.43 -9.64 -19.26
C GLY A 209 13.44 -10.79 -19.12
N GLY A 210 12.20 -10.41 -18.81
CA GLY A 210 11.07 -11.32 -18.60
C GLY A 210 10.42 -11.15 -17.23
N ILE A 211 9.58 -12.13 -16.87
CA ILE A 211 8.88 -12.16 -15.57
C ILE A 211 9.27 -13.40 -14.80
N LYS A 212 9.56 -13.22 -13.52
CA LYS A 212 10.12 -14.19 -12.58
C LYS A 212 9.25 -14.27 -11.33
N TYR A 213 9.44 -15.30 -10.52
CA TYR A 213 8.79 -15.36 -9.20
C TYR A 213 9.73 -15.81 -8.09
N LEU A 214 9.40 -15.39 -6.87
CA LEU A 214 9.90 -15.95 -5.62
C LEU A 214 8.73 -16.28 -4.69
N THR A 215 8.85 -17.35 -3.92
CA THR A 215 7.90 -17.64 -2.84
C THR A 215 8.00 -16.58 -1.73
N PRO A 216 6.94 -16.35 -0.93
CA PRO A 216 6.96 -15.28 0.07
C PRO A 216 8.06 -15.42 1.13
N ASN A 217 8.60 -16.63 1.33
CA ASN A 217 9.71 -16.90 2.24
C ASN A 217 11.10 -16.86 1.57
N LEU A 218 11.15 -16.52 0.28
CA LEU A 218 12.36 -16.40 -0.54
C LEU A 218 13.22 -17.68 -0.64
N THR A 219 12.65 -18.87 -0.39
CA THR A 219 13.35 -20.16 -0.51
C THR A 219 12.99 -20.96 -1.76
N GLY A 220 12.07 -20.46 -2.57
CA GLY A 220 11.66 -21.05 -3.84
C GLY A 220 11.46 -19.95 -4.87
N GLY A 221 11.55 -20.32 -6.14
CA GLY A 221 11.44 -19.36 -7.22
C GLY A 221 11.73 -19.97 -8.57
N GLY A 222 11.65 -19.13 -9.59
CA GLY A 222 11.98 -19.50 -10.96
C GLY A 222 11.46 -18.47 -11.94
N LEU A 223 11.25 -18.91 -13.17
CA LEU A 223 10.70 -18.09 -14.22
C LEU A 223 9.18 -18.21 -14.25
N ILE A 224 8.50 -17.15 -14.68
CA ILE A 224 7.09 -17.21 -15.08
C ILE A 224 7.03 -17.32 -16.60
N LEU A 225 7.76 -16.45 -17.29
CA LEU A 225 7.91 -16.50 -18.74
C LEU A 225 9.16 -17.28 -19.09
N ALA A 226 9.08 -18.13 -20.11
CA ALA A 226 10.18 -18.99 -20.49
C ALA A 226 11.34 -18.21 -21.08
N THR A 227 12.56 -18.65 -20.78
CA THR A 227 13.84 -17.98 -21.13
C THR A 227 14.06 -16.64 -20.40
N GLN A 228 15.28 -16.11 -20.51
CA GLN A 228 15.66 -14.81 -19.94
C GLN A 228 16.36 -13.99 -21.02
N GLY A 229 16.16 -12.68 -20.96
CA GLY A 229 16.74 -11.72 -21.90
C GLY A 229 15.75 -11.31 -22.99
N GLY A 230 15.90 -10.07 -23.48
CA GLY A 230 15.20 -9.54 -24.64
C GLY A 230 16.08 -9.59 -25.89
N PRO A 231 15.49 -9.63 -27.11
CA PRO A 231 16.26 -9.53 -28.34
C PRO A 231 16.91 -8.14 -28.46
N SER A 232 18.15 -8.10 -28.94
CA SER A 232 18.81 -6.82 -29.25
C SER A 232 18.20 -6.23 -30.55
N GLY A 233 17.25 -5.31 -30.41
CA GLY A 233 16.66 -4.55 -31.53
C GLY A 233 15.25 -5.00 -31.96
N GLY A 234 14.41 -5.41 -31.00
CA GLY A 234 12.99 -5.72 -31.22
C GLY A 234 12.70 -7.22 -31.45
N VAL A 235 11.51 -7.65 -31.08
CA VAL A 235 11.05 -9.05 -31.20
C VAL A 235 10.48 -9.30 -32.60
N ASP A 236 11.10 -10.22 -33.34
CA ASP A 236 10.53 -10.79 -34.56
C ASP A 236 10.19 -12.26 -34.37
N SER A 237 8.92 -12.59 -34.61
CA SER A 237 8.41 -13.96 -34.57
C SER A 237 9.10 -14.92 -35.56
N SER A 238 9.90 -14.41 -36.50
CA SER A 238 10.68 -15.16 -37.48
C SER A 238 12.13 -15.45 -37.09
N VAL A 239 12.70 -14.76 -36.09
CA VAL A 239 14.01 -15.07 -35.52
C VAL A 239 13.85 -15.81 -34.20
N SER A 240 14.36 -17.03 -34.16
CA SER A 240 14.63 -17.70 -32.90
C SER A 240 15.72 -16.95 -32.12
N ASP A 241 15.57 -16.84 -30.81
CA ASP A 241 16.63 -16.45 -29.88
C ASP A 241 17.86 -17.38 -29.98
N GLU A 242 18.92 -17.08 -29.20
CA GLU A 242 20.14 -17.90 -29.15
C GLU A 242 19.87 -19.39 -28.81
N PHE A 243 18.68 -19.71 -28.30
CA PHE A 243 18.24 -21.04 -27.89
C PHE A 243 17.23 -21.69 -28.84
N GLY A 244 16.86 -21.07 -29.95
CA GLY A 244 15.92 -21.65 -30.92
C GLY A 244 14.44 -21.36 -30.64
N ALA A 245 14.12 -20.53 -29.64
CA ALA A 245 12.75 -20.17 -29.26
C ALA A 245 12.35 -18.80 -29.83
N ILE A 246 11.08 -18.60 -30.18
CA ILE A 246 10.58 -17.27 -30.56
C ILE A 246 10.59 -16.41 -29.28
N PRO A 247 11.25 -15.23 -29.26
CA PRO A 247 11.11 -14.34 -28.12
C PRO A 247 9.66 -13.86 -28.03
N LEU A 248 9.01 -14.08 -26.88
CA LEU A 248 7.60 -13.74 -26.64
C LEU A 248 7.45 -12.79 -25.44
N HIS A 249 8.56 -12.18 -25.06
CA HIS A 249 8.76 -11.14 -24.07
C HIS A 249 10.18 -10.58 -24.22
N GLY A 250 10.46 -9.48 -23.54
CA GLY A 250 11.79 -8.92 -23.36
C GLY A 250 11.87 -8.13 -22.06
N SER A 251 12.18 -6.85 -22.15
CA SER A 251 12.46 -5.99 -21.01
C SER A 251 11.14 -5.45 -20.43
N ILE A 252 10.93 -5.71 -19.14
CA ILE A 252 9.67 -5.45 -18.42
C ILE A 252 9.82 -4.25 -17.48
N PRO A 253 9.53 -3.01 -17.93
CA PRO A 253 9.74 -1.79 -17.13
C PRO A 253 8.63 -1.52 -16.09
N SER A 254 7.44 -2.09 -16.26
CA SER A 254 6.34 -1.91 -15.30
C SER A 254 6.38 -2.94 -14.17
N ARG A 255 5.69 -2.69 -13.06
CA ARG A 255 5.38 -3.76 -12.12
C ARG A 255 4.35 -4.72 -12.74
N PRO A 256 4.58 -6.05 -12.69
CA PRO A 256 3.56 -6.99 -13.11
C PRO A 256 2.30 -6.83 -12.26
N THR A 257 1.12 -6.90 -12.87
CA THR A 257 -0.16 -7.07 -12.16
C THR A 257 -0.64 -8.50 -12.39
N THR A 258 -1.26 -9.13 -11.39
CA THR A 258 -1.68 -10.53 -11.50
C THR A 258 -3.05 -10.81 -10.92
N THR A 259 -3.62 -11.94 -11.35
CA THR A 259 -4.71 -12.65 -10.67
C THR A 259 -4.35 -14.13 -10.63
N GLY A 260 -4.86 -14.86 -9.65
CA GLY A 260 -4.47 -16.26 -9.44
C GLY A 260 -3.14 -16.35 -8.69
N THR A 261 -2.52 -17.52 -8.72
CA THR A 261 -1.30 -17.80 -7.97
C THR A 261 -0.33 -18.57 -8.86
N VAL A 262 0.97 -18.37 -8.70
CA VAL A 262 1.97 -19.19 -9.41
C VAL A 262 1.66 -20.68 -9.24
N GLY A 263 1.51 -21.37 -10.38
CA GLY A 263 1.13 -22.78 -10.43
C GLY A 263 -0.39 -23.06 -10.40
N VAL A 264 -1.25 -22.04 -10.27
CA VAL A 264 -2.71 -22.15 -10.23
C VAL A 264 -3.38 -20.94 -10.90
N ASP A 265 -3.90 -21.13 -12.11
CA ASP A 265 -4.72 -20.15 -12.84
C ASP A 265 -4.11 -18.73 -12.90
N LEU A 266 -2.77 -18.63 -12.92
CA LEU A 266 -2.08 -17.35 -12.94
C LEU A 266 -2.34 -16.63 -14.26
N VAL A 267 -2.70 -15.35 -14.17
CA VAL A 267 -2.70 -14.42 -15.30
C VAL A 267 -1.82 -13.25 -14.91
N VAL A 268 -0.96 -12.82 -15.83
CA VAL A 268 -0.02 -11.72 -15.59
C VAL A 268 -0.18 -10.66 -16.65
N TRP A 269 -0.12 -9.41 -16.24
CA TRP A 269 -0.10 -8.24 -17.10
C TRP A 269 1.14 -7.41 -16.80
N ALA A 270 1.80 -6.92 -17.85
CA ALA A 270 2.92 -6.00 -17.72
C ALA A 270 3.12 -5.26 -19.03
N ILE A 271 3.78 -4.11 -18.94
CA ILE A 271 4.38 -3.46 -20.09
C ILE A 271 5.64 -4.20 -20.49
N ASP A 272 5.79 -4.42 -21.77
CA ASP A 272 7.01 -4.93 -22.40
C ASP A 272 7.45 -3.92 -23.46
N GLU A 273 8.70 -3.45 -23.37
CA GLU A 273 9.23 -2.43 -24.28
C GLU A 273 9.79 -3.00 -25.59
N ASP A 274 10.03 -4.32 -25.63
CA ASP A 274 10.67 -5.00 -26.77
C ASP A 274 9.63 -5.66 -27.71
N LEU A 275 8.39 -5.85 -27.25
CA LEU A 275 7.31 -6.45 -28.02
C LEU A 275 6.53 -5.41 -28.83
N ASP A 276 6.59 -5.55 -30.16
CA ASP A 276 5.74 -4.81 -31.10
C ASP A 276 4.28 -5.35 -31.12
N GLU A 277 3.30 -4.47 -31.30
CA GLU A 277 1.85 -4.78 -31.35
C GLU A 277 1.47 -5.96 -32.26
N ASN A 278 2.26 -6.21 -33.31
CA ASN A 278 2.02 -7.24 -34.31
C ASN A 278 3.13 -8.32 -34.38
N PHE A 279 4.08 -8.31 -33.45
CA PHE A 279 5.22 -9.24 -33.37
C PHE A 279 6.12 -9.25 -34.63
N SER A 280 6.42 -8.07 -35.22
CA SER A 280 7.30 -7.92 -36.39
C SER A 280 8.49 -6.96 -36.20
N ILE A 281 9.57 -7.17 -36.98
CA ILE A 281 10.84 -6.38 -36.99
C ILE A 281 10.55 -4.87 -37.15
N PRO A 282 11.26 -3.95 -36.44
CA PRO A 282 10.69 -2.68 -36.05
C PRO A 282 10.39 -1.76 -37.22
N GLN A 283 9.14 -1.29 -37.30
CA GLN A 283 8.88 0.04 -37.85
C GLN A 283 8.77 1.11 -36.76
N VAL A 284 8.26 0.80 -35.55
CA VAL A 284 8.32 1.67 -34.35
C VAL A 284 8.07 0.83 -33.08
N ASP A 285 9.01 0.76 -32.14
CA ASP A 285 8.80 0.09 -30.84
C ASP A 285 8.06 1.02 -29.86
N TYR A 286 7.05 0.52 -29.15
CA TYR A 286 6.32 1.24 -28.10
C TYR A 286 6.14 0.40 -26.83
N ASN A 287 5.87 1.09 -25.72
CA ASN A 287 5.64 0.49 -24.41
C ASN A 287 4.20 -0.04 -24.28
N HIS A 288 3.90 -1.16 -24.94
CA HIS A 288 2.57 -1.76 -24.97
C HIS A 288 2.25 -2.54 -23.69
N LEU A 289 0.97 -2.54 -23.26
CA LEU A 289 0.50 -3.38 -22.15
C LEU A 289 0.08 -4.75 -22.68
N TRP A 290 0.65 -5.81 -22.12
CA TRP A 290 0.44 -7.19 -22.52
C TRP A 290 -0.19 -8.03 -21.41
N ARG A 291 -0.83 -9.14 -21.79
CA ARG A 291 -1.42 -10.16 -20.92
C ARG A 291 -0.92 -11.54 -21.28
N TRP A 292 -0.43 -12.29 -20.30
CA TRP A 292 -0.08 -13.70 -20.41
C TRP A 292 -1.03 -14.56 -19.56
N ASP A 293 -1.72 -15.50 -20.20
CA ASP A 293 -2.56 -16.50 -19.55
C ASP A 293 -1.73 -17.71 -19.12
N VAL A 294 -0.95 -17.53 -18.06
CA VAL A 294 0.09 -18.49 -17.60
C VAL A 294 -0.51 -19.80 -17.11
N GLY A 295 -1.64 -19.75 -16.41
CA GLY A 295 -2.28 -20.91 -15.80
C GLY A 295 -1.41 -21.56 -14.73
N ALA A 296 -1.14 -22.85 -14.87
CA ALA A 296 -0.34 -23.62 -13.92
C ALA A 296 1.16 -23.70 -14.27
N ALA A 297 1.62 -23.01 -15.32
CA ALA A 297 3.00 -23.08 -15.78
C ALA A 297 3.95 -22.24 -14.91
N THR A 298 5.23 -22.60 -14.91
CA THR A 298 6.35 -21.84 -14.30
C THR A 298 7.54 -21.73 -15.27
N ASP A 299 7.20 -21.62 -16.56
CA ASP A 299 8.09 -21.55 -17.74
C ASP A 299 7.20 -21.35 -18.98
N TYR A 300 6.37 -20.30 -18.97
CA TYR A 300 5.32 -20.09 -19.97
C TYR A 300 5.89 -19.59 -21.31
N SER A 301 5.55 -20.29 -22.39
CA SER A 301 6.14 -20.07 -23.72
C SER A 301 5.11 -19.81 -24.82
N LEU A 302 3.88 -19.44 -24.46
CA LEU A 302 2.85 -19.06 -25.43
C LEU A 302 2.78 -17.53 -25.58
N PRO A 303 2.32 -17.02 -26.74
CA PRO A 303 2.28 -15.58 -27.00
C PRO A 303 1.34 -14.83 -26.04
N PRO A 304 1.67 -13.59 -25.65
CA PRO A 304 0.75 -12.73 -24.94
C PRO A 304 -0.39 -12.22 -25.83
N THR A 305 -1.40 -11.67 -25.19
CA THR A 305 -2.47 -10.88 -25.82
C THR A 305 -2.20 -9.39 -25.57
N LEU A 306 -2.28 -8.57 -26.62
CA LEU A 306 -2.21 -7.11 -26.51
C LEU A 306 -3.42 -6.59 -25.73
N VAL A 307 -3.19 -5.73 -24.74
CA VAL A 307 -4.23 -5.16 -23.87
C VAL A 307 -4.40 -3.67 -24.14
N VAL A 308 -3.29 -2.94 -24.25
CA VAL A 308 -3.30 -1.53 -24.66
C VAL A 308 -2.23 -1.33 -25.73
N ASP A 309 -2.68 -0.92 -26.91
CA ASP A 309 -1.83 -0.38 -27.95
C ASP A 309 -1.42 1.07 -27.60
N ALA A 310 -0.18 1.25 -27.13
CA ALA A 310 0.36 2.56 -26.80
C ALA A 310 0.78 3.39 -28.03
N GLY A 311 1.01 2.75 -29.18
CA GLY A 311 1.52 3.40 -30.39
C GLY A 311 0.45 4.18 -31.16
N SER A 312 -0.80 3.71 -31.13
CA SER A 312 -1.92 4.40 -31.78
C SER A 312 -2.59 5.48 -30.92
N THR A 313 -2.25 5.55 -29.64
CA THR A 313 -2.97 6.34 -28.64
C THR A 313 -2.11 7.37 -27.89
N ASP A 314 -0.79 7.43 -28.17
CA ASP A 314 0.21 8.25 -27.46
C ASP A 314 0.14 8.08 -25.92
N LEU A 315 -0.36 6.92 -25.45
CA LEU A 315 -0.61 6.69 -24.02
C LEU A 315 0.66 6.50 -23.21
N ILE A 316 1.67 5.86 -23.79
CA ILE A 316 2.96 5.59 -23.14
C ILE A 316 4.08 5.76 -24.17
N SER A 317 4.93 6.75 -23.97
CA SER A 317 6.08 6.99 -24.85
C SER A 317 7.15 5.90 -24.68
N PHE A 318 7.74 5.45 -25.79
CA PHE A 318 8.87 4.51 -25.79
C PHE A 318 10.08 5.02 -25.00
N THR A 319 10.35 6.33 -25.09
CA THR A 319 11.53 6.94 -24.44
C THR A 319 11.36 7.18 -22.93
N SER A 320 10.16 6.95 -22.41
CA SER A 320 9.82 7.24 -21.02
C SER A 320 10.44 6.20 -20.08
N GLN A 321 11.30 6.66 -19.18
CA GLN A 321 11.85 5.82 -18.12
C GLN A 321 10.90 5.77 -16.93
N ASN A 322 10.90 4.66 -16.18
CA ASN A 322 10.11 4.48 -14.95
C ASN A 322 8.59 4.45 -15.15
N ILE A 323 8.10 4.08 -16.33
CA ILE A 323 6.67 3.88 -16.64
C ILE A 323 6.02 2.77 -15.81
N ASP A 324 4.74 2.87 -15.53
CA ASP A 324 4.00 1.85 -14.78
C ASP A 324 2.57 1.68 -15.29
N ALA A 325 2.02 0.48 -15.14
CA ALA A 325 0.62 0.19 -15.43
C ALA A 325 0.04 -0.67 -14.31
N VAL A 326 -1.03 -0.15 -13.69
CA VAL A 326 -1.57 -0.72 -12.47
C VAL A 326 -3.05 -0.95 -12.65
N TYR A 327 -3.47 -2.20 -12.55
CA TYR A 327 -4.89 -2.51 -12.49
C TYR A 327 -5.38 -2.45 -11.04
N ASN A 328 -6.46 -1.71 -10.81
CA ASN A 328 -7.13 -1.68 -9.53
C ASN A 328 -8.48 -2.42 -9.64
N PRO A 329 -8.60 -3.63 -9.05
CA PRO A 329 -9.82 -4.44 -9.14
C PRO A 329 -11.01 -3.84 -8.40
N GLN A 330 -10.79 -2.91 -7.45
CA GLN A 330 -11.89 -2.22 -6.77
C GLN A 330 -12.70 -1.33 -7.73
N PHE A 331 -12.03 -0.76 -8.73
CA PHE A 331 -12.61 0.17 -9.69
C PHE A 331 -12.79 -0.42 -11.07
N ASP A 332 -12.17 -1.58 -11.33
CA ASP A 332 -12.06 -2.18 -12.66
C ASP A 332 -11.41 -1.21 -13.67
N LYS A 333 -10.29 -0.58 -13.26
CA LYS A 333 -9.58 0.42 -14.07
C LYS A 333 -8.08 0.20 -14.08
N TRP A 334 -7.47 0.60 -15.19
CA TRP A 334 -6.03 0.73 -15.35
C TRP A 334 -5.59 2.16 -15.09
N TYR A 335 -4.47 2.29 -14.39
CA TYR A 335 -3.81 3.55 -14.09
C TYR A 335 -2.41 3.46 -14.67
N LEU A 336 -2.20 4.19 -15.76
CA LEU A 336 -0.94 4.26 -16.49
C LEU A 336 -0.21 5.51 -16.03
N THR A 337 1.06 5.37 -15.69
CA THR A 337 1.90 6.51 -15.32
C THR A 337 3.16 6.56 -16.16
N GLN A 338 3.51 7.76 -16.61
CA GLN A 338 4.76 8.04 -17.30
C GLN A 338 5.30 9.39 -16.83
N PRO A 339 6.52 9.45 -16.29
CA PRO A 339 7.05 10.73 -15.84
C PRO A 339 7.38 11.60 -17.05
N ARG A 340 6.54 12.61 -17.28
CA ARG A 340 6.76 13.58 -18.35
C ARG A 340 7.80 14.58 -17.87
N SER A 341 8.92 14.65 -18.58
CA SER A 341 9.89 15.72 -18.40
C SER A 341 9.51 16.91 -19.26
N ASP A 342 9.28 16.75 -20.57
CA ASP A 342 8.73 17.78 -21.46
C ASP A 342 7.66 17.15 -22.37
N GLY A 343 6.94 17.94 -23.17
CA GLY A 343 5.94 17.43 -24.12
C GLY A 343 4.48 17.66 -23.69
N THR A 344 3.55 16.97 -24.35
CA THR A 344 2.08 17.09 -24.19
C THR A 344 1.45 15.80 -23.67
N GLU A 345 2.25 14.81 -23.29
CA GLU A 345 1.79 13.52 -22.81
C GLU A 345 1.20 13.62 -21.39
N SER A 346 0.21 12.78 -21.08
CA SER A 346 -0.31 12.70 -19.71
C SER A 346 0.62 11.87 -18.83
N SER A 347 0.96 12.40 -17.64
CA SER A 347 1.74 11.66 -16.64
C SER A 347 0.92 10.66 -15.83
N LEU A 348 -0.38 10.89 -15.73
CA LEU A 348 -1.37 9.93 -15.28
C LEU A 348 -2.48 9.82 -16.33
N THR A 349 -2.77 8.60 -16.74
CA THR A 349 -3.94 8.26 -17.55
C THR A 349 -4.71 7.13 -16.88
N ILE A 350 -6.03 7.31 -16.72
CA ILE A 350 -6.95 6.32 -16.17
C ILE A 350 -7.86 5.85 -17.29
N LEU A 351 -7.93 4.53 -17.47
CA LEU A 351 -8.66 3.94 -18.57
C LEU A 351 -9.36 2.64 -18.18
N THR A 352 -10.39 2.30 -18.95
CA THR A 352 -10.98 0.95 -18.97
C THR A 352 -10.65 0.28 -20.30
N VAL A 353 -10.28 -1.00 -20.23
CA VAL A 353 -9.98 -1.81 -21.41
C VAL A 353 -11.09 -2.83 -21.60
N ASN A 354 -11.71 -2.82 -22.79
CA ASN A 354 -12.52 -3.94 -23.23
C ASN A 354 -11.62 -4.93 -23.96
N PRO A 355 -11.68 -6.25 -23.68
CA PRO A 355 -10.85 -7.24 -24.38
C PRO A 355 -11.03 -7.25 -25.90
N SER A 356 -12.17 -6.75 -26.41
CA SER A 356 -12.43 -6.62 -27.85
C SER A 356 -11.84 -5.36 -28.48
N ASP A 357 -11.26 -4.45 -27.69
CA ASP A 357 -10.91 -3.09 -28.10
C ASP A 357 -9.54 -2.65 -27.55
N ALA A 358 -8.58 -3.59 -27.48
CA ALA A 358 -7.23 -3.31 -26.98
C ALA A 358 -6.50 -2.19 -27.75
N ALA A 359 -6.93 -1.91 -28.98
CA ALA A 359 -6.42 -0.82 -29.82
C ALA A 359 -7.10 0.55 -29.55
N ALA A 360 -8.19 0.59 -28.77
CA ALA A 360 -8.88 1.84 -28.43
C ALA A 360 -9.48 1.76 -27.01
N PRO A 361 -8.64 1.76 -25.96
CA PRO A 361 -9.13 1.84 -24.59
C PRO A 361 -9.99 3.10 -24.37
N THR A 362 -10.96 3.01 -23.48
CA THR A 362 -11.73 4.20 -23.07
C THR A 362 -10.93 4.96 -22.03
N ILE A 363 -10.44 6.14 -22.41
CA ILE A 363 -9.76 7.08 -21.51
C ILE A 363 -10.83 7.81 -20.70
N GLU A 364 -10.77 7.67 -19.38
CA GLU A 364 -11.70 8.33 -18.46
C GLU A 364 -11.08 9.56 -17.78
N PHE A 365 -9.76 9.57 -17.66
CA PHE A 365 -9.01 10.71 -17.17
C PHE A 365 -7.62 10.75 -17.81
N ALA A 366 -7.22 11.92 -18.29
CA ALA A 366 -5.88 12.19 -18.79
C ALA A 366 -5.40 13.47 -18.12
N SER A 367 -4.35 13.38 -17.31
CA SER A 367 -3.86 14.48 -16.48
C SER A 367 -3.57 15.76 -17.27
N GLN A 368 -2.88 15.66 -18.42
CA GLN A 368 -2.52 16.83 -19.21
C GLN A 368 -3.75 17.48 -19.87
N ASP A 369 -4.66 16.67 -20.41
CA ASP A 369 -5.88 17.20 -21.02
C ASP A 369 -6.76 17.89 -19.98
N TYR A 370 -6.84 17.30 -18.78
CA TYR A 370 -7.56 17.88 -17.66
C TYR A 370 -6.94 19.20 -17.21
N THR A 371 -5.64 19.24 -16.95
CA THR A 371 -4.95 20.45 -16.48
C THR A 371 -5.03 21.56 -17.52
N ALA A 372 -4.83 21.27 -18.81
CA ALA A 372 -5.00 22.23 -19.90
C ALA A 372 -6.44 22.76 -20.00
N ALA A 373 -7.44 21.88 -19.89
CA ALA A 373 -8.86 22.30 -19.94
C ALA A 373 -9.26 23.17 -18.74
N GLN A 374 -8.58 23.02 -17.60
CA GLN A 374 -8.79 23.86 -16.41
C GLN A 374 -7.88 25.11 -16.39
N GLY A 375 -6.99 25.31 -17.37
CA GLY A 375 -6.04 26.42 -17.37
C GLY A 375 -4.94 26.30 -16.31
N LEU A 376 -4.58 25.07 -15.94
CA LEU A 376 -3.57 24.73 -14.94
C LEU A 376 -2.23 24.35 -15.59
N ASP A 377 -2.02 24.74 -16.84
CA ASP A 377 -0.79 24.64 -17.62
C ASP A 377 -0.27 26.05 -18.03
N GLY A 378 0.96 26.17 -18.54
CA GLY A 378 1.57 27.46 -18.96
C GLY A 378 2.54 28.23 -18.05
N PHE A 379 2.95 27.78 -16.86
CA PHE A 379 3.85 28.45 -15.92
C PHE A 379 5.33 28.30 -16.29
N VAL A 380 5.99 29.45 -16.34
CA VAL A 380 7.27 29.69 -17.02
C VAL A 380 8.36 30.00 -15.97
N ASP A 381 8.65 29.07 -15.05
CA ASP A 381 9.78 29.21 -14.10
C ASP A 381 10.78 28.04 -14.16
N ASP A 382 10.64 27.14 -15.13
CA ASP A 382 11.84 26.44 -15.58
C ASP A 382 12.65 27.38 -16.49
N ALA A 383 13.96 27.26 -16.48
CA ALA A 383 14.83 28.05 -17.34
C ALA A 383 14.55 27.83 -18.86
N ALA A 384 13.66 26.89 -19.20
CA ALA A 384 13.28 26.49 -20.55
C ALA A 384 11.98 27.15 -21.06
N GLY A 385 11.15 27.68 -20.16
CA GLY A 385 9.86 28.30 -20.46
C GLY A 385 8.82 27.37 -21.08
N ASN A 386 8.71 26.13 -20.59
CA ASN A 386 7.81 25.13 -21.16
C ASN A 386 6.32 25.42 -20.85
N PRO A 387 5.46 25.67 -21.85
CA PRO A 387 4.06 26.01 -21.65
C PRO A 387 3.17 24.85 -21.18
N ASN A 388 3.70 23.61 -21.12
CA ASN A 388 2.89 22.43 -20.81
C ASN A 388 3.18 21.85 -19.42
N ASN A 389 3.90 22.55 -18.54
CA ASN A 389 4.16 22.02 -17.20
C ASN A 389 2.82 21.87 -16.43
N ASP A 390 2.71 20.97 -15.44
CA ASP A 390 1.56 20.90 -14.54
C ASP A 390 1.95 20.19 -13.22
N ILE A 391 1.00 20.04 -12.27
CA ILE A 391 1.26 19.38 -10.99
C ILE A 391 1.53 17.86 -11.09
N PHE A 392 1.01 17.22 -12.15
CA PHE A 392 1.15 15.79 -12.40
C PHE A 392 2.44 15.44 -13.16
N ARG A 393 3.17 16.45 -13.67
CA ARG A 393 4.51 16.28 -14.25
C ARG A 393 5.38 15.41 -13.35
N GLN A 394 6.24 14.62 -13.97
CA GLN A 394 7.14 13.68 -13.30
C GLN A 394 6.47 12.54 -12.51
N VAL A 395 5.14 12.38 -12.52
CA VAL A 395 4.49 11.19 -11.93
C VAL A 395 4.86 9.95 -12.74
N GLY A 396 5.51 8.98 -12.11
CA GLY A 396 5.84 7.71 -12.78
C GLY A 396 5.42 6.47 -12.00
N GLN A 397 4.78 6.63 -10.84
CA GLN A 397 4.11 5.53 -10.16
C GLN A 397 2.87 5.99 -9.42
N VAL A 398 1.95 5.05 -9.24
CA VAL A 398 0.72 5.20 -8.46
C VAL A 398 0.59 4.06 -7.47
N ALA A 399 0.08 4.33 -6.28
CA ALA A 399 -0.40 3.33 -5.33
C ALA A 399 -1.77 3.75 -4.77
N PHE A 400 -2.45 2.87 -4.03
CA PHE A 400 -3.80 3.13 -3.55
C PHE A 400 -3.89 2.91 -2.04
N SER A 401 -4.74 3.67 -1.39
CA SER A 401 -5.11 3.40 -0.01
C SER A 401 -5.94 2.11 0.07
N PRO A 402 -5.79 1.29 1.14
CA PRO A 402 -6.54 0.03 1.28
C PRO A 402 -8.07 0.18 1.30
N ASP A 403 -8.56 1.37 1.66
CA ASP A 403 -9.98 1.72 1.64
C ASP A 403 -10.48 2.22 0.27
N GLY A 404 -9.58 2.40 -0.70
CA GLY A 404 -9.85 2.96 -2.01
C GLY A 404 -10.27 4.43 -2.01
N THR A 405 -10.12 5.17 -0.92
CA THR A 405 -10.52 6.59 -0.88
C THR A 405 -9.45 7.52 -1.45
N LYS A 406 -8.22 7.04 -1.67
CA LYS A 406 -7.08 7.84 -2.12
C LYS A 406 -6.19 7.06 -3.07
N MET A 407 -5.57 7.78 -4.01
CA MET A 407 -4.37 7.33 -4.70
C MET A 407 -3.18 8.17 -4.27
N TYR A 408 -2.00 7.56 -4.35
CA TYR A 408 -0.72 8.17 -4.03
C TYR A 408 0.11 8.23 -5.31
N LEU A 409 0.35 9.43 -5.82
CA LEU A 409 1.15 9.63 -7.02
C LEU A 409 2.57 9.99 -6.64
N ARG A 410 3.53 9.17 -7.09
CA ARG A 410 4.94 9.36 -6.79
C ARG A 410 5.62 10.07 -7.96
N ARG A 411 6.10 11.28 -7.69
CA ARG A 411 6.86 12.12 -8.62
C ARG A 411 8.35 11.80 -8.55
N ASN A 412 9.00 11.59 -9.68
CA ASN A 412 10.43 11.26 -9.71
C ASN A 412 11.31 12.44 -9.23
N ALA A 413 10.88 13.68 -9.48
CA ALA A 413 11.58 14.91 -9.20
C ALA A 413 10.55 16.02 -8.96
N ILE A 414 11.02 17.10 -8.34
CA ILE A 414 10.32 18.38 -8.28
C ILE A 414 11.29 19.39 -8.87
N ASP A 415 10.88 20.09 -9.92
CA ASP A 415 11.79 20.85 -10.79
C ASP A 415 12.48 22.05 -10.11
N SER A 416 12.09 22.43 -8.88
CA SER A 416 12.83 23.40 -8.08
C SER A 416 12.80 23.08 -6.58
N PRO A 417 13.97 22.91 -5.91
CA PRO A 417 14.05 22.74 -4.46
C PRO A 417 13.87 24.06 -3.69
N THR A 418 13.81 25.20 -4.37
CA THR A 418 13.69 26.54 -3.75
C THR A 418 12.42 27.30 -4.12
N ALA A 419 11.57 26.76 -5.00
CA ALA A 419 10.32 27.38 -5.40
C ALA A 419 9.26 26.31 -5.73
N VAL A 420 8.10 26.42 -5.08
CA VAL A 420 6.76 26.30 -5.69
C VAL A 420 6.52 25.14 -6.67
N ASN A 421 5.56 24.27 -6.32
CA ASN A 421 4.95 23.35 -7.27
C ASN A 421 4.37 24.17 -8.45
N PRO A 422 4.83 23.99 -9.69
CA PRO A 422 4.84 25.03 -10.72
C PRO A 422 3.47 25.64 -11.13
N TYR A 423 2.32 25.28 -10.57
CA TYR A 423 1.02 25.77 -11.09
C TYR A 423 0.01 26.32 -10.12
N LEU A 424 0.28 26.25 -8.83
CA LEU A 424 -0.72 26.67 -7.85
C LEU A 424 -0.24 27.89 -7.05
N GLY A 425 0.70 28.63 -7.64
CA GLY A 425 1.37 29.77 -7.01
C GLY A 425 2.15 29.41 -5.73
N LEU A 426 2.83 30.41 -5.16
CA LEU A 426 3.57 30.30 -3.88
C LEU A 426 2.69 29.81 -2.70
N ALA A 427 1.36 29.86 -2.83
CA ALA A 427 0.39 29.60 -1.78
C ALA A 427 -0.09 28.15 -1.69
N SER A 428 0.08 27.34 -2.73
CA SER A 428 -0.51 25.99 -2.82
C SER A 428 -0.01 24.94 -1.85
N ASN A 429 1.18 25.12 -1.27
CA ASN A 429 1.70 24.26 -0.23
C ASN A 429 1.69 22.74 -0.56
N LEU A 430 1.87 22.35 -1.84
CA LEU A 430 2.05 20.97 -2.27
C LEU A 430 3.50 20.65 -2.72
N PRO A 431 4.53 20.86 -1.87
CA PRO A 431 5.93 20.67 -2.24
C PRO A 431 6.39 19.20 -2.19
N GLY A 432 5.50 18.26 -1.85
CA GLY A 432 5.88 16.87 -1.61
C GLY A 432 6.05 16.04 -2.88
N GLN A 433 7.03 15.14 -2.92
CA GLN A 433 7.26 14.26 -4.06
C GLN A 433 6.23 13.11 -4.11
N VAL A 434 5.40 12.96 -3.09
CA VAL A 434 4.17 12.14 -3.13
C VAL A 434 2.98 13.10 -3.07
N LEU A 435 2.08 12.99 -4.04
CA LEU A 435 0.77 13.64 -3.99
C LEU A 435 -0.25 12.62 -3.46
N VAL A 436 -1.07 13.06 -2.51
CA VAL A 436 -2.17 12.28 -1.94
C VAL A 436 -3.45 12.84 -2.54
N VAL A 437 -4.06 12.06 -3.44
CA VAL A 437 -5.19 12.50 -4.26
C VAL A 437 -6.44 11.74 -3.83
N PRO A 438 -7.49 12.41 -3.34
CA PRO A 438 -8.76 11.77 -3.04
C PRO A 438 -9.40 11.19 -4.31
N LEU A 439 -10.06 10.04 -4.17
CA LEU A 439 -10.78 9.38 -5.23
C LEU A 439 -12.29 9.42 -4.98
N ASP A 440 -13.05 9.44 -6.06
CA ASP A 440 -14.48 9.16 -6.00
C ASP A 440 -14.75 7.65 -5.95
N SER A 441 -16.02 7.26 -5.84
CA SER A 441 -16.42 5.85 -5.79
C SER A 441 -16.12 5.06 -7.07
N SER A 442 -15.80 5.74 -8.17
CA SER A 442 -15.38 5.11 -9.43
C SER A 442 -13.87 5.04 -9.58
N GLY A 443 -13.10 5.59 -8.64
CA GLY A 443 -11.64 5.61 -8.72
C GLY A 443 -11.07 6.77 -9.54
N LEU A 444 -11.88 7.77 -9.88
CA LEU A 444 -11.39 8.99 -10.54
C LEU A 444 -10.95 10.03 -9.52
N PRO A 445 -9.94 10.87 -9.84
CA PRO A 445 -9.46 11.90 -8.93
C PRO A 445 -10.55 12.96 -8.66
N ILE A 446 -10.78 13.25 -7.38
CA ILE A 446 -11.55 14.41 -6.96
C ILE A 446 -10.59 15.58 -6.85
N ILE A 447 -10.75 16.60 -7.68
CA ILE A 447 -9.89 17.79 -7.70
C ILE A 447 -10.77 19.01 -7.42
N GLN A 448 -10.47 19.70 -6.32
CA GLN A 448 -11.18 20.91 -5.91
C GLN A 448 -10.25 22.12 -5.99
N PHE A 449 -10.81 23.23 -6.45
CA PHE A 449 -10.09 24.49 -6.63
C PHE A 449 -10.60 25.54 -5.66
N ASP A 450 -9.70 26.35 -5.14
CA ASP A 450 -10.01 27.61 -4.48
C ASP A 450 -9.58 28.76 -5.39
N ASP A 451 -10.54 29.61 -5.77
CA ASP A 451 -10.46 30.72 -6.75
C ASP A 451 -9.75 31.98 -6.19
N ASN A 452 -9.16 31.88 -5.00
CA ASN A 452 -8.44 32.92 -4.23
C ASN A 452 -8.93 34.40 -4.37
N GLY A 453 -10.22 34.59 -4.66
CA GLY A 453 -10.92 35.87 -4.68
C GLY A 453 -10.98 36.62 -6.01
N THR A 454 -10.41 36.15 -7.13
CA THR A 454 -10.48 36.87 -8.42
C THR A 454 -11.09 36.00 -9.54
N PRO A 455 -12.42 36.02 -9.70
CA PRO A 455 -13.09 35.22 -10.72
C PRO A 455 -12.54 35.44 -12.14
N GLY A 456 -11.96 34.41 -12.72
CA GLY A 456 -11.39 34.41 -14.06
C GLY A 456 -9.89 34.75 -14.14
N ASP A 457 -9.23 34.93 -13.00
CA ASP A 457 -7.77 34.96 -12.88
C ASP A 457 -7.29 33.65 -12.26
N VAL A 458 -6.78 32.74 -13.09
CA VAL A 458 -6.29 31.42 -12.63
C VAL A 458 -4.87 31.46 -12.08
N SER A 459 -4.24 32.65 -11.99
CA SER A 459 -2.83 32.76 -11.62
C SER A 459 -2.54 32.56 -10.13
N ASP A 460 -3.57 32.63 -9.29
CA ASP A 460 -3.52 32.38 -7.85
C ASP A 460 -4.47 31.28 -7.36
N ASP A 461 -5.13 30.58 -8.29
CA ASP A 461 -5.93 29.39 -8.01
C ASP A 461 -5.06 28.25 -7.46
N PHE A 462 -5.59 27.49 -6.52
CA PHE A 462 -4.89 26.32 -5.99
C PHE A 462 -5.80 25.11 -5.76
N ILE A 463 -5.21 23.92 -5.88
CA ILE A 463 -5.85 22.66 -5.50
C ILE A 463 -5.93 22.61 -3.98
N SER A 464 -7.15 22.60 -3.44
CA SER A 464 -7.40 22.77 -2.01
C SER A 464 -7.59 21.46 -1.24
N ASN A 465 -7.76 20.34 -1.95
CA ASN A 465 -8.12 19.06 -1.37
C ASN A 465 -7.07 17.95 -1.54
N PHE A 466 -5.86 18.29 -2.00
CA PHE A 466 -4.73 17.37 -2.02
C PHE A 466 -3.91 17.51 -0.74
N GLU A 467 -3.20 16.44 -0.38
CA GLU A 467 -2.08 16.52 0.56
C GLU A 467 -0.78 16.20 -0.18
N SER A 468 0.37 16.54 0.41
CA SER A 468 1.66 16.13 -0.15
C SER A 468 2.65 15.72 0.93
N ILE A 469 3.51 14.77 0.60
CA ILE A 469 4.54 14.24 1.51
C ILE A 469 5.91 14.55 0.92
N SER A 470 6.72 15.26 1.71
CA SER A 470 8.11 15.58 1.36
C SER A 470 9.06 14.47 1.80
N LEU A 471 9.95 14.10 0.90
CA LEU A 471 11.01 13.12 1.08
C LEU A 471 12.35 13.81 1.32
N THR A 472 13.31 13.05 1.85
CA THR A 472 14.61 13.57 2.29
C THR A 472 15.42 14.23 1.16
N SER A 473 15.28 13.77 -0.09
CA SER A 473 15.88 14.45 -1.25
C SER A 473 15.00 14.38 -2.48
N ASN A 474 15.14 15.38 -3.34
CA ASN A 474 14.61 15.33 -4.70
C ASN A 474 15.46 14.38 -5.54
N ALA A 475 14.81 13.39 -6.14
CA ALA A 475 15.43 12.55 -7.15
C ALA A 475 15.49 13.31 -8.50
N SER A 476 16.19 12.72 -9.47
CA SER A 476 16.27 13.20 -10.85
C SER A 476 15.34 12.39 -11.76
N ALA A 477 15.09 12.86 -12.98
CA ALA A 477 14.25 12.12 -13.94
C ALA A 477 14.78 10.69 -14.25
N ALA A 478 16.10 10.49 -14.18
CA ALA A 478 16.76 9.20 -14.38
C ALA A 478 16.81 8.32 -13.12
N SER A 479 16.37 8.84 -11.97
CA SER A 479 16.36 8.09 -10.71
C SER A 479 15.30 6.98 -10.75
N ARG A 480 15.60 5.89 -10.05
CA ARG A 480 14.64 4.83 -9.74
C ARG A 480 13.99 5.15 -8.42
N PHE A 481 12.69 4.94 -8.37
CA PHE A 481 11.89 5.19 -7.20
C PHE A 481 10.74 4.20 -7.16
N GLU A 482 10.31 3.90 -5.94
CA GLU A 482 9.18 3.03 -5.69
C GLU A 482 8.20 3.68 -4.73
N ILE A 483 6.92 3.32 -4.83
CA ILE A 483 5.89 3.58 -3.82
C ILE A 483 5.01 2.34 -3.63
N ARG A 484 4.79 1.95 -2.37
CA ARG A 484 3.87 0.89 -1.96
C ARG A 484 3.15 1.30 -0.70
N VAL A 485 2.05 0.62 -0.42
CA VAL A 485 1.18 0.90 0.72
C VAL A 485 0.91 -0.42 1.43
N ASP A 486 1.02 -0.46 2.76
CA ASP A 486 0.64 -1.65 3.52
C ASP A 486 -0.89 -1.73 3.72
N ALA A 487 -1.36 -2.79 4.41
CA ALA A 487 -2.78 -2.95 4.69
C ALA A 487 -3.36 -1.88 5.63
N ALA A 488 -2.53 -1.18 6.42
CA ALA A 488 -2.95 -0.13 7.35
C ALA A 488 -2.97 1.28 6.72
N GLY A 489 -2.42 1.42 5.51
CA GLY A 489 -2.32 2.68 4.78
C GLY A 489 -1.00 3.43 4.97
N ASN A 490 0.03 2.81 5.57
CA ASN A 490 1.35 3.42 5.63
C ASN A 490 2.03 3.34 4.25
N ILE A 491 2.71 4.41 3.86
CA ILE A 491 3.39 4.52 2.58
C ILE A 491 4.85 4.17 2.75
N TYR A 492 5.33 3.26 1.91
CA TYR A 492 6.72 2.88 1.76
C TYR A 492 7.22 3.45 0.45
N THR A 493 8.25 4.28 0.49
CA THR A 493 8.83 4.83 -0.73
C THR A 493 10.33 4.91 -0.62
N GLY A 494 11.01 4.72 -1.74
CA GLY A 494 12.45 4.87 -1.76
C GLY A 494 12.94 5.39 -3.09
N ASN A 495 14.19 5.82 -3.12
CA ASN A 495 14.86 6.19 -4.35
C ASN A 495 16.38 6.00 -4.24
N ASN A 496 17.05 5.97 -5.39
CA ASN A 496 18.50 5.76 -5.46
C ASN A 496 19.34 7.05 -5.36
N THR A 497 18.71 8.21 -5.17
CA THR A 497 19.42 9.50 -4.98
C THR A 497 19.65 9.77 -3.49
N SER A 498 18.63 9.58 -2.65
CA SER A 498 18.79 9.58 -1.19
C SER A 498 19.42 8.29 -0.68
N GLU A 499 19.32 7.20 -1.45
CA GLU A 499 19.64 5.85 -0.99
C GLU A 499 18.88 5.50 0.30
N ARG A 500 17.59 5.84 0.32
CA ARG A 500 16.71 5.67 1.47
C ARG A 500 15.45 4.91 1.12
N LEU A 501 15.04 4.01 2.02
CA LEU A 501 13.65 3.58 2.18
C LEU A 501 13.05 4.44 3.29
N GLU A 502 12.05 5.23 2.94
CA GLU A 502 11.31 6.10 3.83
C GLU A 502 9.88 5.57 3.99
N VAL A 503 9.42 5.53 5.23
CA VAL A 503 8.07 5.05 5.55
C VAL A 503 7.30 6.16 6.25
N PHE A 504 6.06 6.38 5.83
CA PHE A 504 5.20 7.43 6.36
C PHE A 504 3.87 6.85 6.83
N SER A 505 3.43 7.26 8.01
CA SER A 505 2.13 6.91 8.57
C SER A 505 1.21 8.12 8.52
N PRO A 506 -0.09 7.97 8.18
CA PRO A 506 -1.05 9.08 8.15
C PRO A 506 -1.47 9.57 9.55
N GLY A 507 -1.04 8.92 10.63
CA GLY A 507 -1.35 9.32 12.01
C GLY A 507 -2.84 9.23 12.36
N GLY A 508 -3.25 9.76 13.50
CA GLY A 508 -4.65 9.73 13.96
C GLY A 508 -4.92 8.76 15.10
N ASN A 509 -6.20 8.71 15.51
CA ASN A 509 -6.71 7.87 16.59
C ASN A 509 -7.40 6.64 16.00
N THR A 510 -6.76 5.48 16.01
CA THR A 510 -7.31 4.27 15.39
C THR A 510 -7.05 3.02 16.23
N LEU A 511 -7.81 1.97 15.88
CA LEU A 511 -7.65 0.62 16.38
C LEU A 511 -7.45 -0.31 15.19
N ALA A 512 -6.26 -0.89 15.10
CA ALA A 512 -5.95 -1.94 14.14
C ALA A 512 -6.13 -3.31 14.81
N THR A 513 -6.86 -4.21 14.16
CA THR A 513 -7.19 -5.53 14.73
C THR A 513 -6.70 -6.62 13.79
N THR A 514 -5.85 -7.52 14.30
CA THR A 514 -5.38 -8.73 13.61
C THR A 514 -5.92 -9.97 14.32
N THR A 515 -6.54 -10.89 13.58
CA THR A 515 -7.22 -12.06 14.16
C THR A 515 -6.56 -13.37 13.77
N SER A 516 -6.71 -14.40 14.61
CA SER A 516 -6.22 -15.75 14.31
C SER A 516 -6.91 -16.43 13.12
N ALA A 517 -8.00 -15.86 12.61
CA ALA A 517 -8.70 -16.34 11.41
C ALA A 517 -8.16 -15.71 10.11
N GLY A 518 -7.08 -14.92 10.18
CA GLY A 518 -6.53 -14.22 9.02
C GLY A 518 -7.33 -12.99 8.62
N GLY A 519 -7.98 -12.32 9.58
CA GLY A 519 -8.68 -11.06 9.36
C GLY A 519 -7.85 -9.86 9.82
N PHE A 520 -7.93 -8.76 9.08
CA PHE A 520 -7.36 -7.47 9.44
C PHE A 520 -8.37 -6.34 9.21
N SER A 521 -8.44 -5.40 10.15
CA SER A 521 -9.27 -4.21 10.03
C SER A 521 -8.67 -3.03 10.75
N VAL A 522 -8.85 -1.83 10.20
CA VAL A 522 -8.53 -0.57 10.86
C VAL A 522 -9.81 0.24 10.99
N VAL A 523 -10.09 0.68 12.22
CA VAL A 523 -11.24 1.54 12.51
C VAL A 523 -10.76 2.83 13.16
N ALA A 524 -11.33 3.96 12.74
CA ALA A 524 -11.11 5.22 13.42
C ALA A 524 -11.81 5.13 14.77
N LEU A 525 -11.04 5.35 15.83
CA LEU A 525 -11.64 5.59 17.12
C LEU A 525 -12.23 7.01 17.09
N PRO A 526 -13.38 7.26 17.73
CA PRO A 526 -13.85 8.61 17.95
C PRO A 526 -12.67 9.45 18.46
N GLY A 527 -12.45 10.64 17.89
CA GLY A 527 -11.32 11.51 18.24
C GLY A 527 -11.11 11.52 19.76
N GLY A 528 -9.85 11.48 20.20
CA GLY A 528 -9.46 11.04 21.54
C GLY A 528 -10.38 11.59 22.62
N LEU A 529 -10.66 10.75 23.61
CA LEU A 529 -11.69 10.95 24.62
C LEU A 529 -11.71 12.42 25.08
N ALA A 530 -12.77 13.17 24.74
CA ALA A 530 -12.79 14.61 24.99
C ALA A 530 -12.52 14.90 26.48
N GLY A 531 -11.39 15.56 26.78
CA GLY A 531 -10.92 15.73 28.16
C GLY A 531 -9.73 14.86 28.59
N ASP A 532 -9.26 13.94 27.73
CA ASP A 532 -7.98 13.21 27.83
C ASP A 532 -6.86 14.15 27.37
N TYR A 533 -6.50 15.09 28.24
CA TYR A 533 -5.56 16.16 27.96
C TYR A 533 -4.10 15.72 28.01
N ASN A 534 -3.79 14.55 28.55
CA ASN A 534 -2.44 13.97 28.49
C ASN A 534 -2.28 12.89 27.40
N ASN A 535 -3.37 12.55 26.71
CA ASN A 535 -3.44 11.60 25.60
C ASN A 535 -3.10 10.16 25.99
N ASP A 536 -3.33 9.77 27.26
CA ASP A 536 -3.00 8.44 27.78
C ASP A 536 -4.12 7.41 27.59
N GLY A 537 -5.25 7.82 27.00
CA GLY A 537 -6.39 6.97 26.70
C GLY A 537 -7.38 6.86 27.85
N PHE A 538 -7.15 7.53 28.97
CA PHE A 538 -8.06 7.66 30.10
C PHE A 538 -8.46 9.12 30.30
N ILE A 539 -9.62 9.35 30.95
CA ILE A 539 -9.95 10.67 31.45
C ILE A 539 -9.93 10.60 32.97
N ASP A 540 -8.81 10.98 33.56
CA ASP A 540 -8.55 10.86 34.98
C ASP A 540 -7.91 12.12 35.60
N ALA A 541 -7.31 11.99 36.77
CA ALA A 541 -6.74 13.13 37.49
C ALA A 541 -5.45 13.67 36.85
N ALA A 542 -4.78 12.89 36.00
CA ALA A 542 -3.59 13.32 35.28
C ALA A 542 -3.94 14.39 34.22
N ASP A 543 -5.07 14.25 33.54
CA ASP A 543 -5.57 15.23 32.57
C ASP A 543 -5.90 16.57 33.20
N TYR A 544 -6.44 16.55 34.42
CA TYR A 544 -6.69 17.76 35.18
C TYR A 544 -5.40 18.56 35.40
N SER A 545 -4.28 17.86 35.63
CA SER A 545 -2.99 18.52 35.82
C SER A 545 -2.53 19.19 34.53
N VAL A 546 -2.70 18.54 33.38
CA VAL A 546 -2.36 19.14 32.07
C VAL A 546 -3.24 20.35 31.75
N TRP A 547 -4.55 20.26 31.97
CA TRP A 547 -5.43 21.43 31.85
C TRP A 547 -4.99 22.57 32.77
N ARG A 548 -4.70 22.25 34.03
CA ARG A 548 -4.38 23.24 35.06
C ARG A 548 -3.09 23.99 34.76
N ASP A 549 -2.09 23.28 34.25
CA ASP A 549 -0.80 23.84 33.87
C ASP A 549 -0.89 24.77 32.65
N ASN A 550 -1.91 24.58 31.81
CA ASN A 550 -2.14 25.38 30.60
C ASN A 550 -3.22 26.47 30.78
N LEU A 551 -3.80 26.63 31.97
CA LEU A 551 -4.92 27.56 32.21
C LEU A 551 -4.58 29.01 31.83
N ASN A 552 -5.47 29.68 31.08
CA ASN A 552 -5.33 31.03 30.52
C ASN A 552 -4.20 31.20 29.49
N THR A 553 -3.72 30.10 28.91
CA THR A 553 -2.79 30.15 27.77
C THR A 553 -3.55 29.91 26.45
N SER A 554 -2.90 30.21 25.34
CA SER A 554 -3.34 29.85 23.98
C SER A 554 -2.66 28.57 23.49
N ASN A 555 -2.16 27.74 24.40
CA ASN A 555 -1.61 26.44 24.06
C ASN A 555 -2.74 25.52 23.56
N VAL A 556 -2.35 24.44 22.87
CA VAL A 556 -3.29 23.41 22.40
C VAL A 556 -3.23 22.24 23.38
N LEU A 557 -4.37 21.80 23.88
CA LEU A 557 -4.47 20.53 24.62
C LEU A 557 -4.80 19.40 23.64
N PRO A 558 -4.18 18.21 23.81
CA PRO A 558 -4.67 16.98 23.21
C PRO A 558 -6.18 16.80 23.47
N ASN A 559 -6.94 16.32 22.50
CA ASN A 559 -8.36 15.96 22.70
C ASN A 559 -9.25 17.10 23.28
N ASP A 560 -8.93 18.36 23.00
CA ASP A 560 -9.80 19.51 23.26
C ASP A 560 -10.70 19.80 22.06
N PRO A 561 -11.99 19.41 22.09
CA PRO A 561 -12.92 19.68 21.00
C PRO A 561 -13.35 21.15 20.92
N THR A 562 -13.05 21.97 21.93
CA THR A 562 -13.47 23.38 22.00
C THR A 562 -12.43 24.29 21.35
N GLY A 563 -11.14 24.02 21.60
CA GLY A 563 -10.04 24.88 21.22
C GLY A 563 -10.09 26.27 21.88
N GLY A 564 -9.23 27.18 21.40
CA GLY A 564 -9.14 28.55 21.90
C GLY A 564 -8.35 28.70 23.21
N VAL A 565 -8.64 29.76 23.98
CA VAL A 565 -7.96 30.00 25.26
C VAL A 565 -8.39 28.97 26.28
N ILE A 566 -7.42 28.30 26.90
CA ILE A 566 -7.65 27.22 27.87
C ILE A 566 -8.36 27.79 29.08
N GLY A 567 -9.56 27.29 29.38
CA GLY A 567 -10.40 27.86 30.42
C GLY A 567 -11.48 26.92 30.94
N GLN A 568 -12.61 27.53 31.32
CA GLN A 568 -13.73 26.83 31.96
C GLN A 568 -14.35 25.78 31.04
N THR A 569 -14.41 26.02 29.73
CA THR A 569 -15.03 25.09 28.77
C THR A 569 -14.26 23.78 28.67
N GLN A 570 -12.92 23.83 28.68
CA GLN A 570 -12.06 22.65 28.75
C GLN A 570 -12.23 21.91 30.07
N TYR A 571 -12.26 22.63 31.19
CA TYR A 571 -12.53 22.00 32.49
C TYR A 571 -13.89 21.28 32.53
N ASP A 572 -14.94 21.90 31.99
CA ASP A 572 -16.27 21.30 31.95
C ASP A 572 -16.30 20.07 31.04
N THR A 573 -15.49 20.06 29.97
CA THR A 573 -15.28 18.90 29.09
C THR A 573 -14.64 17.74 29.85
N TRP A 574 -13.48 17.95 30.48
CA TRP A 574 -12.83 16.94 31.32
C TRP A 574 -13.75 16.43 32.42
N LYS A 575 -14.41 17.32 33.16
CA LYS A 575 -15.29 16.97 34.28
C LYS A 575 -16.48 16.12 33.84
N THR A 576 -17.05 16.42 32.68
CA THR A 576 -18.20 15.68 32.13
C THR A 576 -17.82 14.25 31.75
N ASN A 577 -16.59 14.06 31.29
CA ASN A 577 -16.11 12.78 30.78
C ASN A 577 -15.18 12.04 31.76
N PHE A 578 -14.97 12.57 32.96
CA PHE A 578 -14.13 11.96 34.00
C PHE A 578 -14.59 10.54 34.35
N GLY A 579 -13.66 9.58 34.28
CA GLY A 579 -13.92 8.17 34.55
C GLY A 579 -14.60 7.40 33.40
N GLN A 580 -14.76 8.00 32.22
CA GLN A 580 -15.16 7.26 31.02
C GLN A 580 -14.03 6.30 30.62
N PRO A 581 -14.35 5.03 30.29
CA PRO A 581 -13.33 4.08 29.87
C PRO A 581 -12.85 4.37 28.43
N ALA A 582 -11.61 3.97 28.13
CA ALA A 582 -11.06 3.95 26.78
C ALA A 582 -12.06 3.32 25.79
N VAL A 583 -12.20 3.91 24.60
CA VAL A 583 -12.97 3.29 23.51
C VAL A 583 -12.27 1.98 23.15
N GLY A 584 -12.90 0.85 23.50
CA GLY A 584 -12.30 -0.49 23.45
C GLY A 584 -12.59 -1.34 24.70
N ALA A 585 -12.94 -0.72 25.82
CA ALA A 585 -13.57 -1.43 26.92
C ALA A 585 -15.03 -1.73 26.56
N ALA A 586 -15.26 -2.88 25.92
CA ALA A 586 -16.61 -3.41 25.80
C ALA A 586 -17.22 -3.46 27.21
N VAL A 587 -18.27 -2.67 27.41
CA VAL A 587 -19.25 -2.87 28.48
C VAL A 587 -19.62 -4.35 28.40
N GLY A 588 -19.30 -5.12 29.43
CA GLY A 588 -19.55 -6.56 29.44
C GLY A 588 -20.95 -6.84 28.90
N SER A 589 -21.01 -7.61 27.81
CA SER A 589 -22.27 -8.14 27.28
C SER A 589 -23.11 -8.57 28.47
N ALA A 590 -24.28 -7.96 28.65
CA ALA A 590 -25.24 -8.41 29.66
C ALA A 590 -25.38 -9.93 29.49
N VAL A 591 -24.89 -10.66 30.49
CA VAL A 591 -25.01 -12.12 30.54
C VAL A 591 -26.50 -12.40 30.35
N PRO A 592 -26.91 -13.16 29.31
CA PRO A 592 -28.29 -13.56 29.20
C PRO A 592 -28.65 -14.27 30.50
N GLU A 593 -29.61 -13.71 31.25
CA GLU A 593 -30.05 -14.35 32.48
C GLU A 593 -30.39 -15.81 32.16
N PRO A 594 -29.89 -16.79 32.95
CA PRO A 594 -30.27 -18.18 32.75
C PRO A 594 -31.79 -18.27 32.71
N ALA A 595 -32.33 -19.15 31.87
CA ALA A 595 -33.76 -19.37 31.66
C ALA A 595 -34.56 -19.85 32.91
N GLY A 596 -34.26 -19.34 34.10
CA GLY A 596 -34.95 -19.61 35.36
C GLY A 596 -36.39 -19.11 35.37
N LEU A 597 -36.71 -18.04 34.63
CA LEU A 597 -38.10 -17.58 34.50
C LEU A 597 -38.96 -18.52 33.63
N VAL A 598 -38.34 -19.24 32.68
CA VAL A 598 -39.03 -20.27 31.89
C VAL A 598 -39.27 -21.54 32.73
N LEU A 599 -38.34 -21.89 33.62
CA LEU A 599 -38.51 -22.99 34.58
C LEU A 599 -39.54 -22.68 35.69
N ALA A 600 -39.63 -21.42 36.14
CA ALA A 600 -40.68 -21.00 37.08
C ALA A 600 -42.07 -20.98 36.43
N GLY A 601 -42.17 -20.59 35.15
CA GLY A 601 -43.42 -20.62 34.38
C GLY A 601 -43.94 -22.04 34.10
N LEU A 602 -43.06 -22.99 33.75
CA LEU A 602 -43.44 -24.39 33.54
C LEU A 602 -43.88 -25.11 34.83
N ALA A 603 -43.30 -24.74 35.99
CA ALA A 603 -43.72 -25.31 37.28
C ALA A 603 -45.14 -24.87 37.68
N THR A 604 -45.58 -23.65 37.29
CA THR A 604 -46.95 -23.18 37.54
C THR A 604 -48.00 -23.81 36.60
N LEU A 605 -47.63 -24.14 35.35
CA LEU A 605 -48.55 -24.75 34.38
C LEU A 605 -48.81 -26.24 34.66
N LEU A 606 -47.85 -26.96 35.23
CA LEU A 606 -48.02 -28.37 35.64
C LEU A 606 -48.79 -28.52 36.98
N GLY A 607 -48.87 -27.46 37.80
CA GLY A 607 -49.61 -27.44 39.07
C GLY A 607 -51.12 -27.27 38.92
N CYS A 608 -51.61 -26.70 37.81
CA CYS A 608 -53.04 -26.45 37.59
C CYS A 608 -53.80 -27.66 36.99
N CYS A 609 -53.10 -28.67 36.43
CA CYS A 609 -53.75 -29.80 35.76
C CYS A 609 -53.97 -31.04 36.65
N VAL A 610 -53.59 -31.02 37.93
CA VAL A 610 -53.82 -32.15 38.85
C VAL A 610 -54.59 -31.70 40.09
N ARG A 611 -55.89 -31.40 39.94
CA ARG A 611 -56.83 -31.48 41.07
C ARG A 611 -58.27 -31.84 40.64
N ARG A 612 -58.53 -33.15 40.74
CA ARG A 612 -59.79 -33.84 41.08
C ARG A 612 -61.00 -33.68 40.15
N VAL A 613 -61.44 -34.84 39.63
CA VAL A 613 -62.78 -35.35 39.97
C VAL A 613 -62.66 -36.79 40.46
N ARG A 614 -63.04 -37.00 41.73
CA ARG A 614 -63.48 -38.29 42.28
C ARG A 614 -65.01 -38.30 42.17
N LYS A 615 -65.56 -39.26 41.44
CA LYS A 615 -66.69 -40.13 41.81
C LYS A 615 -66.99 -41.07 40.66
#